data_AF-A0A2H9SGH5-F1
#
_entry.id   AF-A0A2H9SGH5-F1
#
_cell.length_a   1.000
_cell.length_b   1.000
_cell.length_c   1.000
_cell.angle_alpha   90.00
_cell.angle_beta   90.00
_cell.angle_gamma   90.00
#
_symmetry.space_group_name_H-M   'P 1'
#
loop_
_entity.id
_entity.type
_entity.pdbx_description
1 polymer ?
#
loop_
_entity_poly.entity_id
_entity_poly.type
_entity_poly.pdbx_seq_one_letter_code
_entity_poly.pdbx_strand_id
1 'polypeptide(L)'
;MTTPNKKFKNLNGYSWSILIAFICVTYPMHYHTANISFADFFQTLPLIIIAVYYSEKLAHLISQPEHNLKTPRLFTRDVFILSFSFLFACLLSLIFSYNNSDARGLWPLIIYFITLYGLLFSLFFSAVALLITNHKVYTIIFALIIIVLVSMGQFFPSYTFIPMLGHIETFYVITCSLLILHCLFTVGYKTIRSISI
;
A
#
# COMPACT_ATOMS: atom_id res chain seq x y z
N MET A 1 36.86 -3.23 30.39
CA MET A 1 35.45 -2.83 30.67
C MET A 1 34.92 -2.17 29.40
N THR A 2 34.34 -2.95 28.49
CA THR A 2 33.84 -2.49 27.19
C THR A 2 32.37 -2.09 27.33
N THR A 3 32.08 -0.83 27.04
CA THR A 3 30.73 -0.28 26.96
C THR A 3 29.93 -0.99 25.86
N PRO A 4 28.66 -1.38 26.09
CA PRO A 4 27.80 -1.85 25.02
C PRO A 4 27.38 -0.63 24.20
N ASN A 5 28.03 -0.44 23.06
CA ASN A 5 27.57 0.49 22.03
C ASN A 5 26.22 -0.05 21.53
N LYS A 6 25.12 0.45 22.09
CA LYS A 6 23.77 0.20 21.58
C LYS A 6 23.69 0.80 20.18
N LYS A 7 24.06 0.01 19.17
CA LYS A 7 23.67 0.27 17.78
C LYS A 7 22.14 0.23 17.77
N PHE A 8 21.49 1.38 17.92
CA PHE A 8 20.15 1.55 17.36
C PHE A 8 20.30 1.19 15.89
N LYS A 9 19.81 0.01 15.52
CA LYS A 9 19.79 -0.45 14.14
C LYS A 9 18.98 0.60 13.39
N ASN A 10 19.61 1.33 12.47
CA ASN A 10 18.90 2.31 11.67
C ASN A 10 17.77 1.59 10.94
N LEU A 11 16.52 1.94 11.27
CA LEU A 11 15.35 1.47 10.55
C LEU A 11 15.46 1.90 9.08
N ASN A 12 14.94 1.08 8.18
CA ASN A 12 14.92 1.41 6.76
C ASN A 12 13.86 2.48 6.44
N GLY A 13 13.94 3.04 5.23
CA GLY A 13 13.06 4.12 4.80
C GLY A 13 11.56 3.78 4.82
N TYR A 14 11.19 2.52 4.53
CA TYR A 14 9.79 2.07 4.59
C TYR A 14 9.28 2.03 6.04
N SER A 15 10.11 1.54 6.96
CA SER A 15 9.79 1.53 8.39
C SER A 15 9.62 2.94 8.93
N TRP A 16 10.53 3.86 8.57
CA TRP A 16 10.42 5.26 8.98
C TRP A 16 9.19 5.94 8.41
N SER A 17 8.91 5.75 7.11
CA SER A 17 7.78 6.42 6.46
C SER A 17 6.44 5.97 7.04
N ILE A 18 6.25 4.67 7.33
CA ILE A 18 5.00 4.18 7.90
C ILE A 18 4.81 4.65 9.36
N LEU A 19 5.88 4.69 10.16
CA LEU A 19 5.82 5.19 11.53
C LEU A 19 5.46 6.67 11.58
N ILE A 20 6.10 7.49 10.73
CA ILE A 20 5.80 8.92 10.63
C ILE A 20 4.35 9.12 10.19
N ALA A 21 3.92 8.46 9.11
CA ALA A 21 2.54 8.57 8.62
C ALA A 21 1.52 8.15 9.69
N PHE A 22 1.79 7.08 10.44
CA PHE A 22 0.89 6.59 11.48
C PHE A 22 0.75 7.59 12.64
N ILE A 23 1.86 8.19 13.10
CA ILE A 23 1.83 9.24 14.11
C ILE A 23 1.05 10.46 13.59
N CYS A 24 1.30 10.85 12.33
CA CYS A 24 0.61 11.97 11.69
C CYS A 24 -0.89 11.74 11.48
N VAL A 25 -1.37 10.49 11.37
CA VAL A 25 -2.80 10.16 11.32
C VAL A 25 -3.42 10.15 12.71
N THR A 26 -2.71 9.58 13.68
CA THR A 26 -3.24 9.40 15.04
C THR A 26 -3.62 10.74 15.66
N TYR A 27 -2.76 11.76 15.50
CA TYR A 27 -3.00 13.09 16.07
C TYR A 27 -4.31 13.75 15.59
N PRO A 28 -4.54 13.97 14.28
CA PRO A 28 -5.78 14.58 13.78
C PRO A 28 -7.01 13.71 14.01
N MET A 29 -6.89 12.37 14.00
CA MET A 29 -8.05 11.49 14.24
C MET A 29 -8.55 11.54 15.69
N HIS A 30 -7.66 11.83 16.65
CA HIS A 30 -8.04 12.02 18.06
C HIS A 30 -8.32 13.50 18.40
N TYR A 31 -7.95 14.43 17.52
CA TYR A 31 -8.15 15.85 17.73
C TYR A 31 -9.65 16.17 17.81
N HIS A 32 -10.06 16.94 18.82
CA HIS A 32 -11.45 17.36 19.05
C HIS A 32 -12.43 16.23 19.45
N THR A 33 -11.95 15.06 19.86
CA THR A 33 -12.80 14.04 20.49
C THR A 33 -13.08 14.40 21.94
N ALA A 34 -14.35 14.28 22.37
CA ALA A 34 -14.78 14.64 23.73
C ALA A 34 -14.11 13.79 24.83
N ASN A 35 -13.67 12.58 24.47
CA ASN A 35 -12.89 11.69 25.32
C ASN A 35 -11.67 11.19 24.53
N ILE A 36 -10.47 11.59 24.93
CA ILE A 36 -9.23 11.07 24.35
C ILE A 36 -9.07 9.61 24.81
N SER A 37 -9.46 8.67 23.94
CA SER A 37 -9.24 7.24 24.13
C SER A 37 -8.14 6.78 23.20
N PHE A 38 -7.08 6.15 23.73
CA PHE A 38 -6.03 5.52 22.92
C PHE A 38 -6.42 4.14 22.39
N ALA A 39 -7.67 3.69 22.60
CA ALA A 39 -8.13 2.36 22.19
C ALA A 39 -7.90 2.12 20.69
N ASP A 40 -8.27 3.09 19.84
CA ASP A 40 -8.13 3.00 18.39
C ASP A 40 -6.67 2.97 17.94
N PHE A 41 -5.80 3.70 18.63
CA PHE A 41 -4.35 3.64 18.45
C PHE A 41 -3.82 2.24 18.74
N PHE A 42 -4.15 1.67 19.92
CA PHE A 42 -3.71 0.32 20.28
C PHE A 42 -4.34 -0.76 19.40
N GLN A 43 -5.53 -0.52 18.85
CA GLN A 43 -6.18 -1.43 17.93
C GLN A 43 -5.42 -1.53 16.61
N THR A 44 -4.91 -0.42 16.07
CA THR A 44 -4.20 -0.38 14.77
C THR A 44 -2.69 -0.64 14.90
N LEU A 45 -2.11 -0.42 16.08
CA LEU A 45 -0.69 -0.60 16.36
C LEU A 45 -0.11 -1.96 15.94
N PRO A 46 -0.77 -3.13 16.17
CA PRO A 46 -0.25 -4.42 15.74
C PRO A 46 0.00 -4.50 14.24
N LEU A 47 -0.88 -3.90 13.43
CA LEU A 47 -0.72 -3.88 11.98
C LEU A 47 0.52 -3.07 11.56
N ILE A 48 0.74 -1.92 12.19
CA ILE A 48 1.91 -1.08 11.94
C ILE A 48 3.19 -1.79 12.38
N ILE A 49 3.19 -2.47 13.53
CA ILE A 49 4.32 -3.29 13.99
C ILE A 49 4.63 -4.40 12.97
N ILE A 50 3.60 -5.09 12.46
CA ILE A 50 3.77 -6.11 11.42
C ILE A 50 4.38 -5.50 10.15
N ALA A 51 3.88 -4.35 9.70
CA ALA A 51 4.41 -3.66 8.53
C ALA A 51 5.90 -3.29 8.71
N VAL A 52 6.28 -2.76 9.87
CA VAL A 52 7.67 -2.44 10.23
C VAL A 52 8.54 -3.70 10.34
N TYR A 53 8.02 -4.78 10.92
CA TYR A 53 8.76 -6.04 11.00
C TYR A 53 9.06 -6.59 9.60
N TYR A 54 8.07 -6.59 8.71
CA TYR A 54 8.25 -7.08 7.34
C TYR A 54 9.13 -6.18 6.49
N SER A 55 9.05 -4.86 6.63
CA SER A 55 9.94 -3.93 5.91
C SER A 55 11.40 -4.19 6.29
N GLU A 56 11.71 -4.36 7.58
CA GLU A 56 13.07 -4.70 8.02
C GLU A 56 13.53 -6.07 7.53
N LYS A 57 12.65 -7.08 7.61
CA LYS A 57 12.96 -8.44 7.15
C LYS A 57 13.23 -8.50 5.65
N LEU A 58 12.54 -7.67 4.86
CA LEU A 58 12.62 -7.67 3.39
C LEU A 58 13.52 -6.55 2.84
N ALA A 59 14.13 -5.71 3.67
CA ALA A 59 14.94 -4.56 3.25
C ALA A 59 16.01 -4.92 2.22
N HIS A 60 16.73 -6.02 2.45
CA HIS A 60 17.75 -6.53 1.53
C HIS A 60 17.15 -7.03 0.22
N LEU A 61 15.98 -7.68 0.25
CA LEU A 61 15.29 -8.15 -0.95
C LEU A 61 14.83 -6.98 -1.84
N ILE A 62 14.36 -5.89 -1.22
CA ILE A 62 13.86 -4.70 -1.92
C ILE A 62 14.99 -3.94 -2.61
N SER A 63 16.14 -3.82 -1.95
CA SER A 63 17.30 -3.09 -2.48
C SER A 63 18.02 -3.85 -3.59
N GLN A 64 17.96 -5.19 -3.59
CA GLN A 64 18.64 -6.01 -4.59
C GLN A 64 18.18 -5.73 -6.04
N PRO A 65 19.11 -5.85 -7.01
CA PRO A 65 18.78 -5.76 -8.41
C PRO A 65 18.05 -7.03 -8.88
N GLU A 66 17.19 -6.88 -9.88
CA GLU A 66 16.26 -7.92 -10.33
C GLU A 66 16.95 -9.18 -10.85
N HIS A 67 18.06 -9.05 -11.59
CA HIS A 67 18.81 -10.16 -12.16
C HIS A 67 19.37 -11.14 -11.11
N ASN A 68 19.48 -10.70 -9.85
CA ASN A 68 19.96 -11.53 -8.73
C ASN A 68 18.84 -12.30 -8.01
N LEU A 69 17.59 -12.13 -8.43
CA LEU A 69 16.42 -12.67 -7.74
C LEU A 69 15.73 -13.78 -8.54
N LYS A 70 15.41 -14.87 -7.84
CA LYS A 70 14.54 -15.94 -8.37
C LYS A 70 13.08 -15.48 -8.36
N THR A 71 12.25 -16.08 -9.22
CA THR A 71 10.81 -15.78 -9.36
C THR A 71 10.04 -15.66 -8.03
N PRO A 72 10.18 -16.58 -7.05
CA PRO A 72 9.46 -16.45 -5.78
C PRO A 72 9.84 -15.20 -4.99
N ARG A 73 11.10 -14.76 -5.09
CA ARG A 73 11.60 -13.55 -4.42
C ARG A 73 11.11 -12.27 -5.12
N LEU A 74 10.95 -12.31 -6.45
CA LEU A 74 10.34 -11.23 -7.22
C LEU A 74 8.88 -11.03 -6.81
N PHE A 75 8.12 -12.12 -6.78
CA PHE A 75 6.74 -12.13 -6.29
C PHE A 75 6.63 -11.53 -4.89
N THR A 76 7.41 -12.02 -3.92
CA THR A 76 7.39 -11.50 -2.54
C THR A 76 7.73 -10.01 -2.47
N ARG A 77 8.70 -9.56 -3.27
CA ARG A 77 9.08 -8.14 -3.33
C ARG A 77 7.91 -7.31 -3.85
N ASP A 78 7.26 -7.74 -4.93
CA ASP A 78 6.19 -6.99 -5.55
C ASP A 78 4.95 -6.93 -4.65
N VAL A 79 4.60 -8.05 -4.00
CA VAL A 79 3.50 -8.11 -3.03
C VAL A 79 3.74 -7.14 -1.88
N PHE A 80 4.97 -7.11 -1.35
CA PHE A 80 5.34 -6.23 -0.26
C PHE A 80 5.23 -4.76 -0.66
N ILE A 81 5.84 -4.37 -1.79
CA ILE A 81 5.86 -2.97 -2.24
C ILE A 81 4.44 -2.44 -2.43
N LEU A 82 3.58 -3.20 -3.11
CA LEU A 82 2.21 -2.76 -3.39
C LEU A 82 1.33 -2.75 -2.13
N SER A 83 1.43 -3.79 -1.28
CA SER A 83 0.65 -3.84 -0.03
C SER A 83 1.05 -2.70 0.91
N PHE A 84 2.35 -2.41 0.97
CA PHE A 84 2.87 -1.27 1.70
C PHE A 84 2.33 0.05 1.14
N SER A 85 2.31 0.22 -0.18
CA SER A 85 1.75 1.40 -0.83
C SER A 85 0.29 1.64 -0.48
N PHE A 86 -0.55 0.60 -0.44
CA PHE A 86 -1.95 0.74 -0.02
C PHE A 86 -2.08 1.21 1.44
N LEU A 87 -1.36 0.58 2.36
CA LEU A 87 -1.39 0.97 3.76
C LEU A 87 -0.88 2.41 3.94
N PHE A 88 0.27 2.74 3.33
CA PHE A 88 0.86 4.06 3.42
C PHE A 88 -0.06 5.14 2.81
N ALA A 89 -0.66 4.87 1.65
CA ALA A 89 -1.60 5.78 1.01
C ALA A 89 -2.89 5.97 1.82
N CYS A 90 -3.38 4.90 2.45
CA CYS A 90 -4.50 4.98 3.38
C CYS A 90 -4.21 5.92 4.54
N LEU A 91 -3.02 5.80 5.15
CA LEU A 91 -2.60 6.71 6.21
C LEU A 91 -2.54 8.15 5.69
N LEU A 92 -1.92 8.40 4.54
CA LEU A 92 -1.90 9.74 3.95
C LEU A 92 -3.32 10.30 3.69
N SER A 93 -4.23 9.46 3.18
CA SER A 93 -5.62 9.87 2.93
C SER A 93 -6.33 10.30 4.22
N LEU A 94 -6.11 9.55 5.30
CA LEU A 94 -6.68 9.85 6.61
C LEU A 94 -6.16 11.17 7.18
N ILE A 95 -4.90 11.54 6.95
CA ILE A 95 -4.38 12.85 7.38
C ILE A 95 -5.25 13.98 6.81
N PHE A 96 -5.64 13.87 5.54
CA PHE A 96 -6.45 14.91 4.91
C PHE A 96 -7.95 14.80 5.26
N SER A 97 -8.41 13.63 5.70
CA SER A 97 -9.82 13.37 6.05
C SER A 97 -10.17 13.76 7.50
N TYR A 98 -9.32 14.53 8.19
CA TYR A 98 -9.49 14.85 9.61
C TYR A 98 -10.81 15.54 9.97
N ASN A 99 -11.41 16.27 9.03
CA ASN A 99 -12.69 16.96 9.24
C ASN A 99 -13.92 16.07 8.98
N ASN A 100 -13.73 14.87 8.44
CA ASN A 100 -14.81 13.92 8.17
C ASN A 100 -15.16 13.16 9.47
N SER A 101 -16.43 13.19 9.88
CA SER A 101 -16.91 12.50 11.09
C SER A 101 -16.78 10.98 10.99
N ASP A 102 -17.09 10.44 9.82
CA ASP A 102 -17.14 9.00 9.58
C ASP A 102 -15.73 8.43 9.52
N ALA A 103 -14.82 9.14 8.85
CA ALA A 103 -13.40 8.81 8.84
C ALA A 103 -12.85 8.80 10.27
N ARG A 104 -13.16 9.82 11.10
CA ARG A 104 -12.73 9.86 12.51
C ARG A 104 -13.33 8.75 13.36
N GLY A 105 -14.59 8.39 13.15
CA GLY A 105 -15.24 7.32 13.93
C GLY A 105 -14.79 5.92 13.53
N LEU A 106 -14.33 5.74 12.29
CA LEU A 106 -14.08 4.41 11.69
C LEU A 106 -12.67 4.25 11.12
N TRP A 107 -11.73 5.16 11.41
CA TRP A 107 -10.36 5.11 10.87
C TRP A 107 -9.64 3.77 11.13
N PRO A 108 -9.81 3.06 12.27
CA PRO A 108 -9.18 1.75 12.45
C PRO A 108 -9.72 0.73 11.46
N LEU A 109 -11.04 0.71 11.27
CA LEU A 109 -11.71 -0.19 10.33
C LEU A 109 -11.29 0.10 8.90
N ILE A 110 -11.21 1.38 8.53
CA ILE A 110 -10.73 1.83 7.20
C ILE A 110 -9.32 1.31 6.95
N ILE A 111 -8.38 1.47 7.91
CA ILE A 111 -7.01 0.98 7.78
C ILE A 111 -7.00 -0.53 7.54
N TYR A 112 -7.73 -1.31 8.34
CA TYR A 112 -7.78 -2.76 8.17
C TYR A 112 -8.38 -3.17 6.84
N PHE A 113 -9.48 -2.55 6.44
CA PHE A 113 -10.17 -2.85 5.19
C PHE A 113 -9.30 -2.55 3.97
N ILE A 114 -8.70 -1.37 3.91
CA ILE A 114 -7.81 -0.97 2.80
C ILE A 114 -6.54 -1.82 2.78
N THR A 115 -6.01 -2.21 3.94
CA THR A 115 -4.82 -3.08 3.99
C THR A 115 -5.14 -4.49 3.51
N LEU A 116 -6.28 -5.06 3.91
CA LEU A 116 -6.71 -6.38 3.43
C LEU A 116 -6.95 -6.35 1.92
N TYR A 117 -7.66 -5.34 1.43
CA TYR A 117 -7.90 -5.16 0.01
C TYR A 117 -6.59 -4.98 -0.76
N GLY A 118 -5.70 -4.13 -0.25
CA GLY A 118 -4.37 -3.90 -0.82
C GLY A 118 -3.54 -5.16 -0.90
N LEU A 119 -3.61 -6.04 0.11
CA LEU A 119 -2.96 -7.34 0.08
C LEU A 119 -3.52 -8.23 -1.04
N LEU A 120 -4.85 -8.32 -1.18
CA LEU A 120 -5.50 -9.11 -2.24
C LEU A 120 -5.14 -8.58 -3.64
N PHE A 121 -5.20 -7.25 -3.82
CA PHE A 121 -4.76 -6.58 -5.05
C PHE A 121 -3.31 -6.95 -5.36
N SER A 122 -2.43 -6.86 -4.37
CA SER A 122 -1.00 -7.08 -4.53
C SER A 122 -0.69 -8.53 -4.88
N LEU A 123 -1.37 -9.49 -4.25
CA LEU A 123 -1.24 -10.91 -4.59
C LEU A 123 -1.61 -11.18 -6.05
N PHE A 124 -2.75 -10.65 -6.50
CA PHE A 124 -3.20 -10.84 -7.87
C PHE A 124 -2.26 -10.15 -8.87
N PHE A 125 -1.92 -8.88 -8.61
CA PHE A 125 -0.98 -8.11 -9.43
C PHE A 125 0.35 -8.84 -9.54
N SER A 126 0.96 -9.24 -8.42
CA SER A 126 2.26 -9.88 -8.43
C SER A 126 2.24 -11.23 -9.14
N ALA A 127 1.14 -11.98 -9.07
CA ALA A 127 0.99 -13.24 -9.81
C ALA A 127 0.97 -13.02 -11.32
N VAL A 128 0.19 -12.04 -11.79
CA VAL A 128 0.10 -11.69 -13.22
C VAL A 128 1.41 -11.06 -13.71
N ALA A 129 2.02 -10.21 -12.90
CA ALA A 129 3.29 -9.56 -13.20
C ALA A 129 4.42 -10.57 -13.46
N LEU A 130 4.35 -11.82 -12.99
CA LEU A 130 5.35 -12.86 -13.33
C LEU A 130 5.50 -13.14 -14.83
N LEU A 131 4.56 -12.68 -15.66
CA LEU A 131 4.57 -12.84 -17.12
C LEU A 131 5.39 -11.78 -17.87
N ILE A 132 5.77 -10.67 -17.22
CA ILE A 132 6.57 -9.60 -17.82
C ILE A 132 8.05 -9.71 -17.43
N THR A 133 8.94 -8.98 -18.11
CA THR A 133 10.31 -8.73 -17.63
C THR A 133 10.40 -7.30 -17.07
N ASN A 134 11.40 -7.02 -16.23
CA ASN A 134 11.59 -5.74 -15.54
C ASN A 134 10.51 -5.43 -14.48
N HIS A 135 10.23 -6.41 -13.63
CA HIS A 135 9.24 -6.33 -12.54
C HIS A 135 9.47 -5.12 -11.62
N LYS A 136 10.73 -4.80 -11.29
CA LYS A 136 11.06 -3.80 -10.25
C LYS A 136 10.53 -2.42 -10.63
N VAL A 137 10.88 -1.95 -11.82
CA VAL A 137 10.50 -0.62 -12.29
C VAL A 137 8.98 -0.56 -12.47
N TYR A 138 8.41 -1.60 -13.07
CA TYR A 138 6.98 -1.69 -13.30
C TYR A 138 6.16 -1.63 -12.00
N THR A 139 6.52 -2.45 -11.01
CA THR A 139 5.88 -2.45 -9.69
C THR A 139 6.03 -1.11 -8.99
N ILE A 140 7.21 -0.46 -9.06
CA ILE A 140 7.42 0.86 -8.44
C ILE A 140 6.51 1.93 -9.09
N ILE A 141 6.34 1.91 -10.41
CA ILE A 141 5.42 2.84 -11.10
C ILE A 141 3.99 2.64 -10.59
N PHE A 142 3.51 1.40 -10.53
CA PHE A 142 2.19 1.10 -9.99
C PHE A 142 2.05 1.49 -8.52
N ALA A 143 3.08 1.26 -7.71
CA ALA A 143 3.12 1.65 -6.30
C ALA A 143 2.96 3.17 -6.13
N LEU A 144 3.61 3.97 -6.97
CA LEU A 144 3.47 5.43 -6.97
C LEU A 144 2.07 5.87 -7.40
N ILE A 145 1.51 5.25 -8.44
CA ILE A 145 0.14 5.52 -8.91
C ILE A 145 -0.87 5.21 -7.80
N ILE A 146 -0.72 4.07 -7.11
CA ILE A 146 -1.57 3.69 -5.97
C ILE A 146 -1.44 4.72 -4.85
N ILE A 147 -0.22 5.14 -4.50
CA ILE A 147 -0.02 6.15 -3.46
C ILE A 147 -0.77 7.44 -3.80
N VAL A 148 -0.64 7.94 -5.04
CA VAL A 148 -1.33 9.16 -5.47
C VAL A 148 -2.84 8.98 -5.45
N LEU A 149 -3.37 7.95 -6.12
CA LEU A 149 -4.83 7.79 -6.28
C LEU A 149 -5.54 7.47 -4.96
N VAL A 150 -4.97 6.60 -4.13
CA VAL A 150 -5.59 6.23 -2.85
C VAL A 150 -5.45 7.36 -1.82
N SER A 151 -4.32 8.07 -1.76
CA SER A 151 -4.19 9.22 -0.84
C SER A 151 -5.15 10.36 -1.19
N MET A 152 -5.37 10.59 -2.50
CA MET A 152 -6.31 11.59 -3.00
C MET A 152 -7.78 11.12 -2.98
N GLY A 153 -8.08 9.94 -2.41
CA GLY A 153 -9.40 9.32 -2.33
C GLY A 153 -10.54 10.29 -1.98
N GLN A 154 -10.33 11.11 -0.96
CA GLN A 154 -11.31 12.08 -0.47
C GLN A 154 -11.67 13.21 -1.44
N PHE A 155 -10.86 13.45 -2.48
CA PHE A 155 -11.13 14.48 -3.50
C PHE A 155 -11.93 13.92 -4.68
N PHE A 156 -12.08 12.60 -4.75
CA PHE A 156 -12.93 11.95 -5.74
C PHE A 156 -14.38 11.90 -5.24
N PRO A 157 -15.38 11.87 -6.15
CA PRO A 157 -16.75 11.59 -5.75
C PRO A 157 -16.83 10.21 -5.09
N SER A 158 -17.65 10.03 -4.05
CA SER A 158 -17.80 8.73 -3.38
C SER A 158 -18.28 7.64 -4.35
N TYR A 159 -19.21 7.99 -5.24
CA TYR A 159 -19.75 7.09 -6.24
C TYR A 159 -19.48 7.58 -7.65
N THR A 160 -19.06 6.66 -8.51
CA THR A 160 -18.94 6.86 -9.95
C THR A 160 -20.02 6.04 -10.66
N PHE A 161 -20.72 6.66 -11.60
CA PHE A 161 -21.69 5.94 -12.44
C PHE A 161 -20.96 5.21 -13.56
N ILE A 162 -21.14 3.88 -13.62
CA ILE A 162 -20.67 3.05 -14.72
C ILE A 162 -21.89 2.57 -15.52
N PRO A 163 -21.92 2.79 -16.84
CA PRO A 163 -22.98 2.25 -17.69
C PRO A 163 -23.19 0.74 -17.45
N MET A 164 -24.45 0.30 -17.36
CA MET A 164 -24.86 -1.09 -17.09
C MET A 164 -24.59 -1.64 -15.68
N LEU A 165 -23.76 -0.97 -14.86
CA LEU A 165 -23.44 -1.39 -13.49
C LEU A 165 -24.02 -0.44 -12.43
N GLY A 166 -24.40 0.78 -12.81
CA GLY A 166 -24.95 1.78 -11.90
C GLY A 166 -23.87 2.53 -11.12
N HIS A 167 -24.23 3.02 -9.94
CA HIS A 167 -23.31 3.75 -9.06
C HIS A 167 -22.46 2.76 -8.25
N ILE A 168 -21.15 2.83 -8.42
CA ILE A 168 -20.17 2.02 -7.69
C ILE A 168 -19.24 2.96 -6.93
N GLU A 169 -18.82 2.54 -5.73
CA GLU A 169 -17.79 3.24 -4.95
C GLU A 169 -16.54 3.48 -5.78
N THR A 170 -16.13 4.74 -5.88
CA THR A 170 -15.04 5.19 -6.76
C THR A 170 -13.71 4.54 -6.42
N PHE A 171 -13.48 4.20 -5.15
CA PHE A 171 -12.30 3.41 -4.74
C PHE A 171 -12.22 2.09 -5.52
N TYR A 172 -13.30 1.32 -5.59
CA TYR A 172 -13.32 0.05 -6.32
C TYR A 172 -13.18 0.25 -7.82
N VAL A 173 -13.81 1.30 -8.36
CA VAL A 173 -13.67 1.64 -9.78
C VAL A 173 -12.21 1.90 -10.15
N ILE A 174 -11.52 2.72 -9.36
CA ILE A 174 -10.11 3.05 -9.57
C ILE A 174 -9.24 1.78 -9.47
N THR A 175 -9.36 1.01 -8.39
CA THR A 175 -8.49 -0.16 -8.17
C THR A 175 -8.76 -1.27 -9.18
N CYS A 176 -10.02 -1.54 -9.53
CA CYS A 176 -10.35 -2.48 -10.60
C CYS A 176 -9.82 -2.00 -11.95
N SER A 177 -9.91 -0.70 -12.24
CA SER A 177 -9.37 -0.15 -13.49
C SER A 177 -7.85 -0.31 -13.57
N LEU A 178 -7.13 -0.12 -12.46
CA LEU A 178 -5.68 -0.38 -12.39
C LEU A 178 -5.36 -1.86 -12.65
N LEU A 179 -6.14 -2.80 -12.10
CA LEU A 179 -5.96 -4.23 -12.39
C LEU A 179 -6.25 -4.57 -13.84
N ILE A 180 -7.31 -4.02 -14.43
CA ILE A 180 -7.63 -4.22 -15.85
C ILE A 180 -6.49 -3.70 -16.71
N LEU A 181 -6.00 -2.48 -16.46
CA LEU A 181 -4.87 -1.89 -17.18
C LEU A 181 -3.61 -2.74 -17.01
N HIS A 182 -3.35 -3.24 -15.81
CA HIS A 182 -2.25 -4.15 -15.53
C HIS A 182 -2.37 -5.44 -16.37
N CYS A 183 -3.52 -6.12 -16.34
CA CYS A 183 -3.76 -7.34 -17.10
C CYS A 183 -3.62 -7.10 -18.61
N LEU A 184 -4.22 -6.03 -19.14
CA LEU A 184 -4.11 -5.68 -20.56
C LEU A 184 -2.66 -5.45 -20.98
N PHE A 185 -1.91 -4.70 -20.18
CA PHE A 185 -0.49 -4.44 -20.42
C PHE A 185 0.32 -5.75 -20.42
N THR A 186 0.11 -6.61 -19.42
CA THR A 186 0.83 -7.87 -19.29
C THR A 186 0.51 -8.84 -20.43
N VAL A 187 -0.76 -8.95 -20.84
CA VAL A 187 -1.16 -9.78 -21.98
C VAL A 187 -0.55 -9.23 -23.27
N GLY A 188 -0.67 -7.93 -23.52
CA GLY A 188 -0.09 -7.28 -24.70
C GLY A 188 1.43 -7.47 -24.77
N TYR A 189 2.13 -7.27 -23.66
CA TYR A 189 3.58 -7.51 -23.56
C TYR A 189 3.95 -8.95 -23.93
N LYS A 190 3.22 -9.94 -23.38
CA LYS A 190 3.48 -11.35 -23.65
C LYS A 190 3.22 -11.72 -25.12
N THR A 191 2.15 -11.21 -25.71
CA THR A 191 1.82 -11.45 -27.12
C THR A 191 2.88 -10.86 -28.04
N ILE A 192 3.29 -9.60 -27.83
CA ILE A 192 4.34 -8.95 -28.64
C ILE A 192 5.65 -9.73 -28.56
N ARG A 193 6.06 -10.11 -27.34
CA ARG A 193 7.28 -10.89 -27.13
C ARG A 193 7.22 -12.27 -27.79
N SER A 194 6.04 -12.90 -27.83
CA SER A 194 5.86 -14.19 -28.50
C SER A 194 5.94 -14.10 -30.03
N ILE A 195 5.68 -12.92 -30.60
CA ILE A 195 5.73 -12.67 -32.05
C ILE A 195 7.15 -12.23 -32.47
N SER A 196 7.92 -11.62 -31.56
CA SER A 196 9.27 -11.09 -31.84
C SER A 196 10.40 -12.12 -31.66
N ILE A 197 10.09 -13.39 -31.36
CA ILE A 197 11.02 -14.52 -31.27
C ILE A 197 10.81 -15.40 -32.50
#